data_AF-A0A1G3QPM1-F1
#
_entry.id   AF-A0A1G3QPM1-F1
#
_cell.length_a   1.000
_cell.length_b   1.000
_cell.length_c   1.000
_cell.angle_alpha   90.00
_cell.angle_beta   90.00
_cell.angle_gamma   90.00
#
_symmetry.space_group_name_H-M   'P 1'
#
loop_
_entity.id
_entity.type
_entity.pdbx_description
1 polymer ?
#
loop_
_entity_poly.entity_id
_entity_poly.type
_entity_poly.pdbx_seq_one_letter_code
_entity_poly.pdbx_strand_id
1 'polypeptide(L)'
;MEDTGMHKLKMTLAILALCIITPAALPAADEKEGDRSLDVLADDLKFQNGVYFIGLKMYDKALETLNEYLEIYYTGNHRHEAYKLIADIYFNRMEYFKAIQNYQALYEEFSGTDSGVEAYYHLGLCYNKMGYEKKAAEIFNEIIENHSDSIYAQQARLQLDVLQVLEE
;
A
#
# COMPACT_ATOMS: atom_id res chain seq x y z
N MET A 1 -10.05 -80.56 -41.18
CA MET A 1 -9.55 -80.40 -39.80
C MET A 1 -9.46 -78.91 -39.56
N GLU A 2 -10.33 -78.43 -38.66
CA GLU A 2 -10.69 -77.04 -38.32
C GLU A 2 -9.46 -76.16 -38.05
N ASP A 3 -9.32 -74.92 -38.55
CA ASP A 3 -10.11 -73.67 -38.51
C ASP A 3 -9.60 -72.68 -37.44
N THR A 4 -8.84 -71.69 -37.92
CA THR A 4 -8.81 -70.23 -37.65
C THR A 4 -8.68 -69.64 -36.21
N GLY A 5 -7.84 -68.60 -36.11
CA GLY A 5 -8.06 -67.43 -35.22
C GLY A 5 -6.99 -67.21 -34.13
N MET A 6 -6.06 -66.27 -34.29
CA MET A 6 -6.15 -64.86 -33.85
C MET A 6 -5.76 -64.58 -32.37
N HIS A 7 -4.79 -63.66 -32.25
CA HIS A 7 -4.55 -62.71 -31.15
C HIS A 7 -3.83 -63.12 -29.84
N LYS A 8 -2.67 -62.46 -29.66
CA LYS A 8 -2.03 -62.06 -28.40
C LYS A 8 -3.05 -61.57 -27.37
N LEU A 9 -3.02 -62.08 -26.13
CA LEU A 9 -3.18 -61.26 -24.90
C LEU A 9 -3.09 -62.11 -23.61
N LYS A 10 -2.28 -61.63 -22.64
CA LYS A 10 -2.46 -61.65 -21.16
C LYS A 10 -2.82 -63.02 -20.53
N MET A 11 -2.17 -63.50 -19.48
CA MET A 11 -2.20 -62.90 -18.14
C MET A 11 -1.54 -63.93 -17.23
N THR A 12 -0.32 -63.72 -16.75
CA THR A 12 0.29 -64.60 -15.73
C THR A 12 -0.01 -64.07 -14.34
N LEU A 13 -0.43 -65.02 -13.51
CA LEU A 13 -0.93 -64.92 -12.15
C LEU A 13 -0.01 -64.17 -11.18
N ALA A 14 -0.69 -63.54 -10.22
CA ALA A 14 -0.19 -62.87 -9.04
C ALA A 14 0.62 -63.77 -8.10
N ILE A 15 1.68 -63.22 -7.50
CA ILE A 15 2.11 -63.57 -6.14
C ILE A 15 2.46 -62.26 -5.41
N LEU A 16 1.81 -62.09 -4.25
CA LEU A 16 1.99 -61.09 -3.21
C LEU A 16 3.46 -60.72 -2.95
N ALA A 17 3.78 -59.43 -3.00
CA ALA A 17 4.96 -58.87 -2.32
C ALA A 17 4.59 -57.51 -1.70
N LEU A 18 4.12 -57.62 -0.46
CA LEU A 18 4.17 -56.69 0.66
C LEU A 18 4.56 -55.22 0.36
N CYS A 19 3.60 -54.32 0.57
CA CYS A 19 3.82 -52.91 0.81
C CYS A 19 4.88 -52.70 1.92
N ILE A 20 6.02 -52.12 1.56
CA ILE A 20 6.79 -51.29 2.48
C ILE A 20 6.76 -49.89 1.91
N ILE A 21 5.78 -49.15 2.41
CA ILE A 21 5.58 -47.73 2.19
C ILE A 21 6.76 -47.04 2.88
N THR A 22 7.73 -46.57 2.11
CA THR A 22 8.37 -45.30 2.49
C THR A 22 7.70 -44.25 1.62
N PRO A 23 6.97 -43.28 2.18
CA PRO A 23 6.70 -42.08 1.44
C PRO A 23 8.04 -41.35 1.42
N ALA A 24 8.83 -41.55 0.37
CA ALA A 24 9.77 -40.51 -0.04
C ALA A 24 8.89 -39.30 -0.35
N ALA A 25 8.72 -38.45 0.65
CA ALA A 25 8.10 -37.16 0.50
C ALA A 25 8.84 -36.47 -0.64
N LEU A 26 8.17 -36.29 -1.77
CA LEU A 26 8.58 -35.25 -2.70
C LEU A 26 8.70 -33.98 -1.84
N PRO A 27 9.82 -33.26 -1.88
CA PRO A 27 9.80 -31.90 -1.37
C PRO A 27 8.71 -31.20 -2.17
N ALA A 28 7.65 -30.75 -1.49
CA ALA A 28 6.69 -29.82 -2.05
C ALA A 28 7.51 -28.61 -2.52
N ALA A 29 7.83 -28.58 -3.81
CA ALA A 29 8.41 -27.43 -4.44
C ALA A 29 7.40 -26.30 -4.26
N ASP A 30 7.87 -25.28 -3.55
CA ASP A 30 7.24 -24.04 -3.12
C ASP A 30 6.14 -23.49 -4.05
N GLU A 31 4.89 -23.94 -3.89
CA GLU A 31 3.73 -23.31 -4.56
C GLU A 31 3.46 -21.90 -4.02
N LYS A 32 4.03 -21.53 -2.85
CA LYS A 32 3.82 -20.23 -2.20
C LYS A 32 4.63 -19.09 -2.80
N GLU A 33 5.77 -19.36 -3.43
CA GLU A 33 6.56 -18.30 -4.09
C GLU A 33 5.85 -17.77 -5.34
N GLY A 34 5.15 -18.63 -6.09
CA GLY A 34 4.38 -18.23 -7.27
C GLY A 34 3.16 -17.37 -6.94
N ASP A 35 2.38 -17.76 -5.94
CA ASP A 35 1.16 -17.06 -5.50
C ASP A 35 1.47 -15.67 -4.92
N ARG A 36 2.49 -15.58 -4.06
CA ARG A 36 2.95 -14.31 -3.48
C ARG A 36 3.46 -13.33 -4.53
N SER A 37 4.06 -13.83 -5.62
CA SER A 37 4.52 -12.98 -6.72
C SER A 37 3.37 -12.37 -7.52
N LEU A 38 2.25 -13.09 -7.65
CA LEU A 38 1.05 -12.62 -8.35
C LEU A 38 0.30 -11.58 -7.52
N ASP A 39 0.20 -11.77 -6.20
CA ASP A 39 -0.40 -10.79 -5.29
C ASP A 39 0.36 -9.46 -5.30
N VAL A 40 1.69 -9.52 -5.23
CA VAL A 40 2.55 -8.33 -5.30
C VAL A 40 2.44 -7.64 -6.66
N LEU A 41 2.33 -8.40 -7.75
CA LEU A 41 2.10 -7.84 -9.07
C LEU A 41 0.72 -7.18 -9.20
N ALA A 42 -0.32 -7.78 -8.63
CA ALA A 42 -1.67 -7.24 -8.64
C ALA A 42 -1.78 -5.96 -7.79
N ASP A 43 -1.15 -5.94 -6.62
CA ASP A 43 -0.94 -4.76 -5.77
C ASP A 43 -0.32 -3.62 -6.59
N ASP A 44 0.86 -3.85 -7.19
CA ASP A 44 1.55 -2.85 -8.00
C ASP A 44 0.67 -2.37 -9.17
N LEU A 45 0.09 -3.27 -9.95
CA LEU A 45 -0.74 -2.92 -11.10
C LEU A 45 -1.95 -2.05 -10.69
N LYS A 46 -2.61 -2.39 -9.57
CA LYS A 46 -3.76 -1.62 -9.09
C LYS A 46 -3.33 -0.21 -8.69
N PHE A 47 -2.22 -0.07 -7.96
CA PHE A 47 -1.66 1.23 -7.62
C PHE A 47 -1.27 2.05 -8.87
N GLN A 48 -0.53 1.44 -9.81
CA GLN A 48 -0.09 2.09 -11.04
C GLN A 48 -1.27 2.58 -11.91
N ASN A 49 -2.41 1.87 -11.90
CA ASN A 49 -3.62 2.35 -12.58
C ASN A 49 -4.12 3.69 -12.00
N GLY A 50 -4.07 3.86 -10.69
CA GLY A 50 -4.40 5.13 -10.03
C GLY A 50 -3.45 6.25 -10.44
N VAL A 51 -2.14 5.98 -10.41
CA VAL A 51 -1.09 6.90 -10.85
C VAL A 51 -1.25 7.28 -12.33
N TYR A 52 -1.62 6.33 -13.18
CA TYR A 52 -1.88 6.57 -14.60
C TYR A 52 -3.01 7.60 -14.81
N PHE A 53 -4.11 7.52 -14.05
CA PHE A 53 -5.17 8.51 -14.11
C PHE A 53 -4.73 9.91 -13.66
N ILE A 54 -3.79 10.01 -12.69
CA ILE A 54 -3.17 11.28 -12.32
C ILE A 54 -2.40 11.87 -13.50
N GLY A 55 -1.61 11.05 -14.21
CA GLY A 55 -0.88 11.46 -15.41
C GLY A 55 -1.79 11.99 -16.52
N LEU A 56 -3.01 11.45 -16.64
CA LEU A 56 -4.06 11.94 -17.54
C LEU A 56 -4.87 13.12 -16.98
N LYS A 57 -4.55 13.60 -15.77
CA LYS A 57 -5.30 14.64 -15.03
C LYS A 57 -6.76 14.25 -14.74
N MET A 58 -7.09 12.96 -14.78
CA MET A 58 -8.40 12.41 -14.48
C MET A 58 -8.52 12.16 -12.98
N TYR A 59 -8.44 13.23 -12.20
CA TYR A 59 -8.29 13.15 -10.74
C TYR A 59 -9.44 12.41 -10.04
N ASP A 60 -10.67 12.49 -10.53
CA ASP A 60 -11.79 11.76 -9.92
C ASP A 60 -11.65 10.24 -10.08
N LYS A 61 -11.19 9.78 -11.25
CA LYS A 61 -10.88 8.36 -11.47
C LYS A 61 -9.65 7.91 -10.70
N ALA A 62 -8.66 8.79 -10.54
CA ALA A 62 -7.51 8.51 -9.71
C ALA A 62 -7.93 8.31 -8.24
N LEU A 63 -8.77 9.19 -7.71
CA LEU A 63 -9.33 9.07 -6.36
C LEU A 63 -10.12 7.76 -6.21
N GLU A 64 -11.01 7.43 -7.13
CA GLU A 64 -11.75 6.16 -7.11
C GLU A 64 -10.79 4.96 -7.06
N THR A 65 -9.83 4.91 -7.99
CA THR A 65 -8.90 3.77 -8.12
C THR A 65 -7.96 3.62 -6.91
N LEU A 66 -7.47 4.74 -6.36
CA LEU A 66 -6.57 4.73 -5.21
C LEU A 66 -7.31 4.43 -3.90
N ASN A 67 -8.58 4.84 -3.74
CA ASN A 67 -9.37 4.43 -2.58
C ASN A 67 -9.68 2.92 -2.64
N GLU A 68 -10.08 2.40 -3.80
CA GLU A 68 -10.25 0.95 -3.98
C GLU A 68 -8.95 0.18 -3.69
N TYR A 69 -7.80 0.73 -4.07
CA TYR A 69 -6.50 0.15 -3.73
C TYR A 69 -6.32 0.03 -2.22
N LEU A 70 -6.59 1.10 -1.46
CA LEU A 70 -6.47 1.12 0.00
C LEU A 70 -7.45 0.18 0.70
N GLU A 71 -8.60 -0.10 0.09
CA GLU A 71 -9.61 -1.04 0.60
C GLU A 71 -9.21 -2.51 0.35
N ILE A 72 -8.69 -2.82 -0.84
CA ILE A 72 -8.37 -4.20 -1.24
C ILE A 72 -7.01 -4.63 -0.66
N TYR A 73 -6.01 -3.75 -0.71
CA TYR A 73 -4.64 -4.04 -0.31
C TYR A 73 -4.33 -3.42 1.06
N TYR A 74 -4.89 -4.01 2.13
CA TYR A 74 -4.68 -3.57 3.51
C TYR A 74 -3.22 -3.65 3.99
N THR A 75 -2.41 -4.52 3.38
CA THR A 75 -0.97 -4.61 3.63
C THR A 75 -0.17 -4.39 2.34
N GLY A 76 -0.73 -3.63 1.40
CA GLY A 76 -0.10 -3.30 0.13
C GLY A 76 1.16 -2.45 0.30
N ASN A 77 2.10 -2.59 -0.64
CA ASN A 77 3.39 -1.90 -0.56
C ASN A 77 3.28 -0.40 -0.84
N HIS A 78 2.24 0.03 -1.56
CA HIS A 78 2.05 1.41 -2.03
C HIS A 78 1.04 2.21 -1.20
N ARG A 79 0.71 1.75 0.01
CA ARG A 79 -0.33 2.38 0.84
C ARG A 79 0.02 3.81 1.23
N HIS A 80 1.26 4.07 1.63
CA HIS A 80 1.68 5.41 2.01
C HIS A 80 1.64 6.38 0.82
N GLU A 81 2.07 5.93 -0.37
CA GLU A 81 1.97 6.72 -1.60
C GLU A 81 0.51 6.95 -2.00
N ALA A 82 -0.35 5.94 -1.88
CA ALA A 82 -1.77 6.07 -2.20
C ALA A 82 -2.47 7.11 -1.30
N TYR A 83 -2.26 7.03 0.02
CA TYR A 83 -2.78 8.05 0.95
C TYR A 83 -2.26 9.45 0.59
N LYS A 84 -0.96 9.58 0.31
CA LYS A 84 -0.34 10.86 -0.05
C LYS A 84 -0.95 11.43 -1.33
N LEU A 85 -1.05 10.64 -2.40
CA LEU A 85 -1.61 11.09 -3.67
C LEU A 85 -3.07 11.52 -3.53
N ILE A 86 -3.88 10.77 -2.77
CA ILE A 86 -5.27 11.15 -2.48
C ILE A 86 -5.31 12.48 -1.72
N ALA A 87 -4.49 12.62 -0.67
CA ALA A 87 -4.42 13.83 0.14
C ALA A 87 -3.98 15.04 -0.68
N ASP A 88 -2.95 14.89 -1.52
CA ASP A 88 -2.43 15.93 -2.41
C ASP A 88 -3.48 16.37 -3.44
N ILE A 89 -4.25 15.45 -4.00
CA ILE A 89 -5.36 15.79 -4.92
C ILE A 89 -6.39 16.67 -4.19
N TYR A 90 -6.80 16.28 -2.97
CA TYR A 90 -7.75 17.06 -2.20
C TYR A 90 -7.18 18.41 -1.76
N PHE A 91 -5.92 18.45 -1.34
CA PHE A 91 -5.22 19.67 -0.96
C PHE A 91 -5.18 20.67 -2.12
N ASN A 92 -4.82 20.22 -3.31
CA ASN A 92 -4.76 21.05 -4.52
C ASN A 92 -6.15 21.56 -4.97
N ARG A 93 -7.22 20.84 -4.60
CA ARG A 93 -8.62 21.27 -4.80
C ARG A 93 -9.15 22.17 -3.68
N MET A 94 -8.32 22.52 -2.70
CA MET A 94 -8.70 23.25 -1.48
C MET A 94 -9.74 22.49 -0.62
N GLU A 95 -9.89 21.18 -0.83
CA GLU A 95 -10.77 20.30 -0.07
C GLU A 95 -10.04 19.82 1.21
N TYR A 96 -9.58 20.77 2.03
CA TYR A 96 -8.65 20.51 3.13
C TYR A 96 -9.16 19.49 4.15
N PHE A 97 -10.47 19.41 4.40
CA PHE A 97 -11.02 18.41 5.32
C PHE A 97 -10.79 16.98 4.84
N LYS A 98 -10.88 16.72 3.53
CA LYS A 98 -10.60 15.39 2.97
C LYS A 98 -9.09 15.12 2.90
N ALA A 99 -8.30 16.15 2.63
CA ALA A 99 -6.84 16.06 2.70
C ALA A 99 -6.37 15.68 4.12
N ILE A 100 -6.93 16.32 5.16
CA ILE A 100 -6.70 16.02 6.57
C ILE A 100 -6.93 14.53 6.86
N GLN A 101 -8.05 13.96 6.42
CA GLN A 101 -8.36 12.55 6.67
C GLN A 101 -7.28 11.62 6.12
N ASN A 102 -6.75 11.91 4.94
CA ASN A 102 -5.76 11.05 4.27
C ASN A 102 -4.34 11.28 4.80
N TYR A 103 -3.92 12.52 5.05
CA TYR A 103 -2.64 12.78 5.70
C TYR A 103 -2.60 12.23 7.13
N GLN A 104 -3.71 12.33 7.88
CA GLN A 104 -3.82 11.76 9.21
C GLN A 104 -3.72 10.23 9.16
N ALA A 105 -4.45 9.56 8.26
CA ALA A 105 -4.35 8.12 8.10
C ALA A 105 -2.92 7.67 7.74
N LEU A 106 -2.25 8.41 6.83
CA LEU A 106 -0.85 8.16 6.49
C LEU A 106 0.06 8.30 7.72
N TYR A 107 -0.07 9.39 8.48
CA TYR A 107 0.72 9.58 9.69
C TYR A 107 0.44 8.49 10.74
N GLU A 108 -0.82 8.12 10.96
CA GLU A 108 -1.18 7.07 11.93
C GLU A 108 -0.58 5.71 11.55
N GLU A 109 -0.59 5.35 10.27
CA GLU A 109 -0.05 4.08 9.78
C GLU A 109 1.49 4.09 9.67
N PHE A 110 2.10 5.25 9.39
CA PHE A 110 3.54 5.37 9.06
C PHE A 110 4.32 6.37 9.93
N SER A 111 3.85 6.67 11.15
CA SER A 111 4.33 7.75 12.06
C SER A 111 5.84 7.80 12.33
N GLY A 112 6.56 6.68 12.21
CA GLY A 112 8.01 6.60 12.41
C GLY A 112 8.85 6.71 11.14
N THR A 113 8.25 6.98 9.99
CA THR A 113 8.92 7.04 8.68
C THR A 113 8.95 8.47 8.14
N ASP A 114 9.87 8.76 7.21
CA ASP A 114 9.93 10.05 6.52
C ASP A 114 8.59 10.42 5.88
N SER A 115 7.88 9.46 5.28
CA SER A 115 6.55 9.65 4.68
C SER A 115 5.49 10.01 5.74
N GLY A 116 5.56 9.40 6.91
CA GLY A 116 4.67 9.74 8.04
C GLY A 116 4.89 11.16 8.52
N VAL A 117 6.15 11.55 8.74
CA VAL A 117 6.50 12.91 9.18
C VAL A 117 6.14 13.95 8.11
N GLU A 118 6.34 13.64 6.83
CA GLU A 118 5.86 14.46 5.70
C GLU A 118 4.35 14.68 5.81
N ALA A 119 3.57 13.62 5.95
CA ALA A 119 2.13 13.72 6.04
C ALA A 119 1.68 14.53 7.26
N TYR A 120 2.37 14.39 8.40
CA TYR A 120 2.06 15.18 9.59
C TYR A 120 2.32 16.67 9.37
N TYR A 121 3.40 17.01 8.65
CA TYR A 121 3.67 18.38 8.24
C TYR A 121 2.55 18.93 7.33
N HIS A 122 2.14 18.17 6.31
CA HIS A 122 1.06 18.57 5.41
C HIS A 122 -0.31 18.64 6.12
N LEU A 123 -0.54 17.84 7.16
CA LEU A 123 -1.70 17.97 8.03
C LEU A 123 -1.72 19.33 8.74
N GLY A 124 -0.58 19.77 9.27
CA GLY A 124 -0.41 21.11 9.85
C GLY A 124 -0.71 22.22 8.82
N LEU A 125 -0.21 22.08 7.59
CA LEU A 125 -0.52 23.01 6.50
C LEU A 125 -2.03 23.07 6.18
N CYS A 126 -2.72 21.93 6.17
CA CYS A 126 -4.17 21.90 5.98
C CYS A 126 -4.90 22.71 7.06
N TYR A 127 -4.56 22.49 8.34
CA TYR A 127 -5.17 23.23 9.44
C TYR A 127 -4.91 24.74 9.35
N ASN A 128 -3.69 25.13 9.00
CA ASN A 128 -3.36 26.53 8.75
C ASN A 128 -4.22 27.13 7.62
N LYS A 129 -4.33 26.45 6.48
CA LYS A 129 -5.16 26.90 5.34
C LYS A 129 -6.66 27.04 5.67
N MET A 130 -7.12 26.34 6.70
CA MET A 130 -8.50 26.44 7.21
C MET A 130 -8.67 27.50 8.31
N GLY A 131 -7.62 28.21 8.71
CA GLY A 131 -7.63 29.20 9.78
C GLY A 131 -7.53 28.62 11.20
N TYR A 132 -7.20 27.33 11.33
CA TYR A 132 -6.97 26.68 12.62
C TYR A 132 -5.50 26.79 13.03
N GLU A 133 -5.00 28.03 13.15
CA GLU A 133 -3.59 28.35 13.36
C GLU A 133 -3.03 27.71 14.63
N LYS A 134 -3.77 27.75 15.74
CA LYS A 134 -3.37 27.09 16.98
C LYS A 134 -3.10 25.59 16.78
N LYS A 135 -3.98 24.91 16.05
CA LYS A 135 -3.83 23.47 15.78
C LYS A 135 -2.67 23.19 14.83
N ALA A 136 -2.46 24.05 13.84
CA ALA A 136 -1.29 23.97 12.97
C ALA A 136 0.01 24.15 13.79
N ALA A 137 0.04 25.11 14.70
CA ALA A 137 1.18 25.37 15.56
C ALA A 137 1.47 24.19 16.52
N GLU A 138 0.44 23.57 17.09
CA GLU A 138 0.57 22.34 17.89
C GLU A 138 1.29 21.24 17.08
N ILE A 139 0.81 20.95 15.86
CA ILE A 139 1.42 19.96 14.96
C ILE A 139 2.87 20.30 14.63
N PHE A 140 3.16 21.55 14.25
CA PHE A 140 4.52 21.96 13.90
C PHE A 140 5.48 21.85 15.08
N ASN A 141 5.05 22.19 16.29
CA ASN A 141 5.85 22.00 17.50
C ASN A 141 6.12 20.52 17.76
N GLU A 142 5.12 19.66 17.63
CA GLU A 142 5.31 18.21 17.80
C GLU A 142 6.32 17.63 16.80
N ILE A 143 6.33 18.10 15.55
CA ILE A 143 7.36 17.70 14.57
C ILE A 143 8.75 18.14 15.01
N ILE A 144 8.90 19.35 15.52
CA ILE A 144 10.18 19.87 15.98
C ILE A 144 10.70 19.09 17.18
N GLU A 145 9.83 18.72 18.11
CA GLU A 145 10.17 17.99 19.33
C GLU A 145 10.48 16.52 19.05
N ASN A 146 9.66 15.84 18.24
CA ASN A 146 9.73 14.40 18.07
C ASN A 146 10.48 13.94 16.82
N HIS A 147 10.65 14.82 15.82
CA HIS A 147 11.30 14.52 14.53
C HIS A 147 12.38 15.55 14.18
N SER A 148 13.14 15.98 15.18
CA SER A 148 14.07 17.13 15.12
C SER A 148 15.14 17.05 14.02
N ASP A 149 15.49 15.86 13.57
CA ASP A 149 16.47 15.53 12.52
C ASP A 149 15.86 15.50 11.11
N SER A 150 14.53 15.47 10.99
CA SER A 150 13.84 15.47 9.71
C SER A 150 13.93 16.83 9.00
N ILE A 151 13.86 16.80 7.67
CA ILE A 151 13.71 18.02 6.86
C ILE A 151 12.44 18.80 7.24
N TYR A 152 11.40 18.09 7.69
CA TYR A 152 10.12 18.67 8.07
C TYR A 152 10.18 19.42 9.40
N ALA A 153 11.10 19.10 10.32
CA ALA A 153 11.32 19.92 11.51
C ALA A 153 11.86 21.31 11.15
N GLN A 154 12.71 21.43 10.13
CA GLN A 154 13.16 22.73 9.63
C GLN A 154 12.01 23.50 8.97
N GLN A 155 11.21 22.82 8.14
CA GLN A 155 10.05 23.45 7.49
C GLN A 155 8.96 23.84 8.49
N ALA A 156 8.73 23.04 9.53
CA ALA A 156 7.79 23.33 10.61
C ALA A 156 8.18 24.59 11.40
N ARG A 157 9.48 24.77 11.70
CA ARG A 157 9.99 26.02 12.30
C ARG A 157 9.64 27.24 11.45
N LEU A 158 9.89 27.16 10.14
CA LEU A 158 9.56 28.26 9.22
C LEU A 158 8.06 28.57 9.21
N GLN A 159 7.19 27.56 9.30
CA GLN A 159 5.75 27.79 9.37
C GLN A 159 5.33 28.45 10.69
N LEU A 160 5.93 28.06 11.83
CA LEU A 160 5.66 28.70 13.11
C LEU A 160 6.09 30.16 13.14
N ASP A 161 7.27 30.49 12.60
CA ASP A 161 7.75 31.86 12.50
C ASP A 161 6.76 32.73 11.70
N VAL A 162 6.21 32.17 10.60
CA VAL A 162 5.18 32.86 9.80
C VAL A 162 3.89 33.06 10.58
N LEU A 163 3.43 32.07 11.35
CA LEU A 163 2.23 32.19 12.16
C LEU A 163 2.36 33.27 13.24
N GLN A 164 3.51 33.33 13.93
CA GLN A 164 3.76 34.32 15.00
C GLN A 164 3.79 35.75 14.47
N VAL A 165 4.36 35.99 13.29
CA VAL A 165 4.39 37.31 12.66
C VAL A 165 2.98 37.81 12.28
N LEU A 166 2.02 36.91 12.06
CA LEU A 166 0.65 37.28 11.71
C LEU A 166 -0.22 37.60 12.94
N GLU A 167 0.21 37.20 14.14
CA GLU A 167 -0.48 37.48 15.41
C GLU A 167 -0.13 38.87 15.99
N GLU A 168 0.96 39.50 15.51
CA GLU A 168 1.42 40.86 15.90
C GLU A 168 0.78 41.99 15.08
#